data_AF-A0AAV6NNE2-F1
#
_entry.id   AF-A0AAV6NNE2-F1
#
_cell.length_a   1.000
_cell.length_b   1.000
_cell.length_c   1.000
_cell.angle_alpha   90.00
_cell.angle_beta   90.00
_cell.angle_gamma   90.00
#
_symmetry.space_group_name_H-M   'P 1'
#
loop_
_entity.id
_entity.type
_entity.pdbx_description
1 polymer ?
#
loop_
_entity_poly.entity_id
_entity_poly.type
_entity_poly.pdbx_seq_one_letter_code
_entity_poly.pdbx_strand_id
1 'polypeptide(L)'
;MTSFRFLFSNGVLLQGSEVPPVATFLETHPGAYTTTRTHNNASSILFWDRHMKRLTQSVKILSNSTPQLLSESNRTINKLVIPSPSDSIPWEPAIRTLVDDSMRKVLPIALNERNGEEELAVTVLVSVNLENLGESDGVVDVERVKEAVGVHTHVSNYVPREFGVPENGANLAVVGRGRDAAAAKYSDWVRRRKSLEKLRPPSVTELLLSNDGDQILEGCLTNFFVVYRKANNEAKEASVHDSASTHSFELQTAPISDGVLTGVIRQLVVEACLSIGIPFREVAPTWSSNEMWEEAFVTNSLRVMEHVNTICMPNIWDLLESKTWREISWNKKSFKDAPGIITSTIQKEIMKKVVEEAFPIGYYRPIKEKKKKKKKRGNPQTKSPSSESSAPNTKLSSFTHLCQDLADMAEPPTSPPGGSHESGGEQSPITGGAREQDRFLPIANISRIMKKALPANGKIAKDAKDTVQECVSEFISFVTSEASDKCQKEKRKTINGDDLLWAMATLGFEEYIDPLKSYLTRYRECDAKGSSRGGDESAKRDAVGAMPGQNSQQYMQSGALTYINTQGQHLIIPSMQNNE
;
A
#
# COMPACT_ATOMS: atom_id res chain seq x y z
N MET A 1 9.86 10.82 3.74
CA MET A 1 8.87 11.72 3.14
C MET A 1 7.52 11.52 3.80
N THR A 2 7.29 12.21 4.93
CA THR A 2 6.00 12.21 5.63
C THR A 2 4.83 12.23 4.64
N SER A 3 4.06 11.14 4.57
CA SER A 3 2.94 11.04 3.63
C SER A 3 1.88 12.06 3.99
N PHE A 4 1.84 13.16 3.24
CA PHE A 4 0.79 14.16 3.35
C PHE A 4 -0.45 13.65 2.63
N ARG A 5 -1.54 13.60 3.39
CA ARG A 5 -2.85 13.11 2.95
C ARG A 5 -3.89 14.14 3.31
N PHE A 6 -4.87 14.31 2.44
CA PHE A 6 -6.00 15.20 2.60
C PHE A 6 -7.28 14.42 2.35
N LEU A 7 -8.31 14.70 3.14
CA LEU A 7 -9.65 14.18 2.90
C LEU A 7 -10.63 15.34 3.01
N PHE A 8 -11.30 15.65 1.92
CA PHE A 8 -12.45 16.55 1.94
C PHE A 8 -13.73 15.74 1.90
N SER A 9 -14.55 15.87 2.93
CA SER A 9 -15.77 15.08 3.15
C SER A 9 -16.84 15.97 3.76
N ASN A 10 -18.01 16.07 3.12
CA ASN A 10 -19.17 16.80 3.65
C ASN A 10 -18.86 18.23 4.15
N GLY A 11 -18.03 18.97 3.40
CA GLY A 11 -17.63 20.34 3.74
C GLY A 11 -16.47 20.47 4.73
N VAL A 12 -15.99 19.36 5.29
CA VAL A 12 -14.87 19.31 6.24
C VAL A 12 -13.60 18.87 5.51
N LEU A 13 -12.50 19.59 5.75
CA LEU A 13 -11.16 19.21 5.28
C LEU A 13 -10.36 18.66 6.45
N LEU A 14 -9.91 17.41 6.33
CA LEU A 14 -8.95 16.77 7.22
C LEU A 14 -7.57 16.72 6.54
N GLN A 15 -6.50 16.81 7.33
CA GLN A 15 -5.12 16.82 6.84
C GLN A 15 -4.16 16.05 7.76
N GLY A 16 -3.08 15.50 7.18
CA GLY A 16 -1.99 14.90 7.94
C GLY A 16 -2.33 13.56 8.57
N SER A 17 -2.00 13.38 9.86
CA SER A 17 -2.14 12.12 10.58
C SER A 17 -3.60 11.71 10.84
N GLU A 18 -4.53 12.67 10.84
CA GLU A 18 -5.97 12.43 11.01
C GLU A 18 -6.59 11.76 9.78
N VAL A 19 -5.95 11.85 8.61
CA VAL A 19 -6.46 11.28 7.37
C VAL A 19 -6.00 9.82 7.25
N PRO A 20 -6.92 8.84 7.20
CA PRO A 20 -6.53 7.45 7.05
C PRO A 20 -5.90 7.17 5.67
N PRO A 21 -5.12 6.07 5.52
CA PRO A 21 -4.72 5.58 4.21
C PRO A 21 -5.94 5.36 3.32
N VAL A 22 -5.80 5.56 2.00
CA VAL A 22 -6.92 5.40 1.05
C VAL A 22 -7.57 4.01 1.14
N ALA A 23 -6.79 2.96 1.40
CA ALA A 23 -7.32 1.61 1.59
C ALA A 23 -8.26 1.52 2.79
N THR A 24 -7.85 2.08 3.94
CA THR A 24 -8.67 2.15 5.16
C THR A 24 -9.89 3.04 4.96
N PHE A 25 -9.73 4.18 4.27
CA PHE A 25 -10.84 5.07 3.92
C PHE A 25 -11.93 4.34 3.10
N LEU A 26 -11.54 3.68 2.00
CA LEU A 26 -12.48 2.93 1.17
C LEU A 26 -13.08 1.73 1.93
N GLU A 27 -12.32 1.13 2.84
CA GLU A 27 -12.83 0.04 3.67
C GLU A 27 -13.95 0.49 4.62
N THR A 28 -13.89 1.71 5.13
CA THR A 28 -14.87 2.20 6.12
C THR A 28 -16.04 2.97 5.51
N HIS A 29 -15.94 3.37 4.24
CA HIS A 29 -16.98 4.17 3.57
C HIS A 29 -17.57 3.41 2.38
N PRO A 30 -18.85 2.98 2.42
CA PRO A 30 -19.54 2.40 1.28
C PRO A 30 -19.76 3.43 0.17
N GLY A 31 -19.71 2.99 -1.09
CA GLY A 31 -19.91 3.88 -2.23
C GLY A 31 -19.23 3.41 -3.51
N ALA A 32 -19.56 4.07 -4.61
CA ALA A 32 -18.83 3.96 -5.86
C ALA A 32 -17.58 4.85 -5.81
N TYR A 33 -16.49 4.45 -6.44
CA TYR A 33 -15.28 5.28 -6.43
C TYR A 33 -14.45 5.26 -7.72
N THR A 34 -13.64 6.30 -7.87
CA THR A 34 -12.64 6.42 -8.92
C THR A 34 -11.32 6.88 -8.32
N THR A 35 -10.22 6.40 -8.92
CA THR A 35 -8.87 6.81 -8.53
C THR A 35 -8.08 7.08 -9.80
N THR A 36 -7.40 8.21 -9.84
CA THR A 36 -6.40 8.55 -10.85
C THR A 36 -5.25 9.30 -10.17
N ARG A 37 -4.31 9.82 -10.94
CA ARG A 37 -3.25 10.69 -10.44
C ARG A 37 -3.03 11.90 -11.31
N THR A 38 -2.31 12.87 -10.77
CA THR A 38 -1.73 13.93 -11.57
C THR A 38 -0.55 13.43 -12.41
N HIS A 39 -0.20 14.22 -13.41
CA HIS A 39 0.93 13.98 -14.29
C HIS A 39 1.58 15.29 -14.73
N ASN A 40 2.81 15.15 -15.24
CA ASN A 40 3.65 16.21 -15.73
C ASN A 40 3.86 17.27 -14.65
N ASN A 41 4.43 16.85 -13.52
CA ASN A 41 4.72 17.68 -12.36
C ASN A 41 3.45 18.34 -11.79
N ALA A 42 2.41 17.52 -11.62
CA ALA A 42 1.09 17.93 -11.18
C ALA A 42 0.45 19.08 -11.99
N SER A 43 0.73 19.16 -13.30
CA SER A 43 0.11 20.17 -14.19
C SER A 43 -1.23 19.71 -14.79
N SER A 44 -1.46 18.40 -14.83
CA SER A 44 -2.65 17.78 -15.39
C SER A 44 -3.11 16.58 -14.56
N ILE A 45 -4.36 16.14 -14.76
CA ILE A 45 -4.95 14.93 -14.18
C ILE A 45 -5.15 13.92 -15.30
N LEU A 46 -4.68 12.68 -15.10
CA LEU A 46 -4.76 11.64 -16.12
C LEU A 46 -6.21 11.21 -16.38
N PHE A 47 -6.66 11.36 -17.63
CA PHE A 47 -7.92 10.85 -18.18
C PHE A 47 -9.15 11.19 -17.33
N TRP A 48 -9.17 12.40 -16.75
CA TRP A 48 -10.14 12.75 -15.71
C TRP A 48 -11.60 12.62 -16.15
N ASP A 49 -11.93 13.06 -17.37
CA ASP A 49 -13.30 12.96 -17.88
C ASP A 49 -13.74 11.49 -18.08
N ARG A 50 -12.83 10.59 -18.50
CA ARG A 50 -13.13 9.14 -18.56
C ARG A 50 -13.36 8.57 -17.16
N HIS A 51 -12.55 9.02 -16.20
CA HIS A 51 -12.68 8.64 -14.80
C HIS A 51 -14.02 9.09 -14.17
N MET A 52 -14.49 10.29 -14.52
CA MET A 52 -15.79 10.82 -14.08
C MET A 52 -16.95 10.05 -14.71
N LYS A 53 -16.92 9.81 -16.03
CA LYS A 53 -17.93 8.97 -16.70
C LYS A 53 -18.05 7.59 -16.06
N ARG A 54 -16.91 6.95 -15.77
CA ARG A 54 -16.88 5.64 -15.13
C ARG A 54 -17.39 5.67 -13.68
N LEU A 55 -17.12 6.73 -12.94
CA LEU A 55 -17.67 6.92 -11.59
C LEU A 55 -19.20 6.99 -11.64
N THR A 56 -19.74 7.85 -12.48
CA THR A 56 -21.20 7.99 -12.68
C THR A 56 -21.83 6.67 -13.14
N GLN A 57 -21.17 5.95 -14.06
CA GLN A 57 -21.65 4.63 -14.50
C GLN A 57 -21.65 3.60 -13.37
N SER A 58 -20.65 3.62 -12.48
CA SER A 58 -20.61 2.75 -11.31
C SER A 58 -21.76 3.06 -10.35
N VAL A 59 -22.05 4.35 -10.10
CA VAL A 59 -23.22 4.77 -9.30
C VAL A 59 -24.51 4.26 -9.93
N LYS A 60 -24.70 4.45 -11.24
CA LYS A 60 -25.89 4.01 -11.97
C LYS A 60 -26.08 2.50 -11.89
N ILE A 61 -25.05 1.71 -12.17
CA ILE A 61 -25.11 0.24 -12.08
C ILE A 61 -25.53 -0.18 -10.67
N LEU A 62 -24.83 0.31 -9.64
CA LEU A 62 -25.11 -0.09 -8.27
C LEU A 62 -26.50 0.36 -7.81
N SER A 63 -26.95 1.54 -8.24
CA SER A 63 -28.31 2.02 -7.93
C SER A 63 -29.41 1.13 -8.50
N ASN A 64 -29.15 0.40 -9.58
CA ASN A 64 -30.09 -0.52 -10.20
C ASN A 64 -30.00 -1.94 -9.66
N SER A 65 -28.79 -2.44 -9.46
CA SER A 65 -28.56 -3.85 -9.15
C SER A 65 -28.41 -4.12 -7.66
N THR A 66 -27.65 -3.26 -6.96
CA THR A 66 -27.18 -3.51 -5.59
C THR A 66 -27.09 -2.19 -4.80
N PRO A 67 -28.23 -1.53 -4.54
CA PRO A 67 -28.26 -0.17 -3.97
C PRO A 67 -27.66 -0.11 -2.56
N GLN A 68 -27.68 -1.22 -1.83
CA GLN A 68 -27.04 -1.38 -0.51
C GLN A 68 -25.52 -1.13 -0.53
N LEU A 69 -24.86 -1.24 -1.69
CA LEU A 69 -23.43 -0.97 -1.82
C LEU A 69 -23.10 0.53 -1.96
N LEU A 70 -24.12 1.39 -2.14
CA LEU A 70 -23.98 2.85 -2.26
C LEU A 70 -24.28 3.61 -0.95
N SER A 71 -25.03 3.02 -0.03
CA SER A 71 -25.52 3.71 1.16
C SER A 71 -24.71 3.38 2.41
N GLU A 72 -24.54 4.39 3.28
CA GLU A 72 -24.02 4.23 4.64
C GLU A 72 -25.07 3.70 5.64
N SER A 73 -26.36 3.73 5.27
CA SER A 73 -27.44 3.33 6.17
C SER A 73 -27.68 1.81 6.18
N ASN A 74 -27.48 1.19 7.35
CA ASN A 74 -27.78 -0.22 7.63
C ASN A 74 -29.28 -0.56 7.73
N ARG A 75 -30.18 0.39 7.41
CA ARG A 75 -31.62 0.10 7.41
C ARG A 75 -31.93 -0.77 6.21
N THR A 76 -32.73 -1.80 6.43
CA THR A 76 -33.09 -2.79 5.43
C THR A 76 -33.72 -2.11 4.21
N ILE A 77 -32.92 -1.82 3.18
CA ILE A 77 -33.35 -1.27 1.87
C ILE A 77 -34.07 -2.37 1.07
N ASN A 78 -34.90 -3.17 1.71
CA ASN A 78 -35.60 -4.29 1.07
C ASN A 78 -36.85 -3.83 0.29
N LYS A 79 -37.13 -2.52 0.23
CA LYS A 79 -38.37 -2.00 -0.40
C LYS A 79 -38.28 -0.63 -1.09
N LEU A 80 -37.09 -0.05 -1.32
CA LEU A 80 -36.98 1.16 -2.14
C LEU A 80 -36.81 0.75 -3.61
N VAL A 81 -37.94 0.51 -4.28
CA VAL A 81 -37.99 0.48 -5.74
C VAL A 81 -37.78 1.93 -6.19
N ILE A 82 -36.63 2.23 -6.81
CA ILE A 82 -36.43 3.53 -7.46
C ILE A 82 -37.54 3.66 -8.52
N PRO A 83 -38.49 4.61 -8.41
CA PRO A 83 -39.74 4.58 -9.17
C PRO A 83 -39.59 4.84 -10.68
N SER A 84 -38.37 5.08 -11.16
CA SER A 84 -38.11 5.52 -12.52
C SER A 84 -36.96 4.71 -13.12
N PRO A 85 -36.98 4.41 -14.43
CA PRO A 85 -35.81 3.84 -15.08
C PRO A 85 -34.63 4.77 -14.80
N SER A 86 -33.55 4.27 -14.16
CA SER A 86 -32.38 5.08 -13.75
C SER A 86 -31.79 6.00 -14.82
N ASP A 87 -32.11 5.75 -16.09
CA ASP A 87 -31.80 6.62 -17.22
C ASP A 87 -32.40 8.03 -17.12
N SER A 88 -33.47 8.23 -16.34
CA SER A 88 -34.09 9.55 -16.15
C SER A 88 -33.46 10.36 -15.02
N ILE A 89 -32.64 9.74 -14.15
CA ILE A 89 -32.01 10.44 -13.03
C ILE A 89 -30.76 11.16 -13.54
N PRO A 90 -30.63 12.48 -13.29
CA PRO A 90 -29.51 13.28 -13.80
C PRO A 90 -28.24 13.10 -12.96
N TRP A 91 -27.74 11.86 -12.82
CA TRP A 91 -26.55 11.51 -12.04
C TRP A 91 -25.30 12.26 -12.49
N GLU A 92 -25.06 12.34 -13.80
CA GLU A 92 -23.84 12.93 -14.37
C GLU A 92 -23.66 14.40 -13.99
N PRO A 93 -24.60 15.32 -14.30
CA PRO A 93 -24.42 16.74 -13.94
C PRO A 93 -24.37 16.95 -12.42
N ALA A 94 -25.15 16.21 -11.63
CA ALA A 94 -25.15 16.31 -10.17
C ALA A 94 -23.79 15.91 -9.55
N ILE A 95 -23.31 14.69 -9.87
CA ILE A 95 -22.02 14.18 -9.39
C ILE A 95 -20.88 15.05 -9.89
N ARG A 96 -20.88 15.46 -11.16
CA ARG A 96 -19.82 16.31 -11.72
C ARG A 96 -19.70 17.63 -10.96
N THR A 97 -20.83 18.25 -10.63
CA THR A 97 -20.86 19.52 -9.90
C THR A 97 -20.27 19.36 -8.50
N LEU A 98 -20.73 18.36 -7.74
CA LEU A 98 -20.26 18.12 -6.37
C LEU A 98 -18.78 17.71 -6.31
N VAL A 99 -18.33 16.88 -7.26
CA VAL A 99 -16.92 16.50 -7.35
C VAL A 99 -16.05 17.69 -7.73
N ASP A 100 -16.48 18.52 -8.68
CA ASP A 100 -15.74 19.72 -9.04
C ASP A 100 -15.61 20.68 -7.84
N ASP A 101 -16.66 20.85 -7.06
CA ASP A 101 -16.63 21.67 -5.84
C ASP A 101 -15.67 21.09 -4.79
N SER A 102 -15.71 19.78 -4.57
CA SER A 102 -14.78 19.09 -3.67
C SER A 102 -13.32 19.27 -4.12
N MET A 103 -13.05 19.06 -5.41
CA MET A 103 -11.72 19.21 -6.02
C MET A 103 -11.19 20.65 -5.90
N ARG A 104 -12.04 21.68 -6.10
CA ARG A 104 -11.67 23.10 -5.90
C ARG A 104 -11.26 23.43 -4.47
N LYS A 105 -11.74 22.66 -3.48
CA LYS A 105 -11.40 22.87 -2.07
C LYS A 105 -10.09 22.19 -1.69
N VAL A 106 -9.90 20.93 -2.09
CA VAL A 106 -8.77 20.11 -1.63
C VAL A 106 -7.52 20.26 -2.49
N LEU A 107 -7.67 20.30 -3.82
CA LEU A 107 -6.53 20.19 -4.73
C LEU A 107 -5.56 21.38 -4.64
N PRO A 108 -6.00 22.65 -4.51
CA PRO A 108 -5.07 23.77 -4.33
C PRO A 108 -4.21 23.66 -3.08
N ILE A 109 -4.74 23.06 -2.00
CA ILE A 109 -4.02 22.88 -0.73
C ILE A 109 -2.98 21.77 -0.91
N ALA A 110 -3.41 20.62 -1.44
CA ALA A 110 -2.51 19.50 -1.71
C ALA A 110 -1.35 19.88 -2.64
N LEU A 111 -1.61 20.71 -3.67
CA LEU A 111 -0.56 21.19 -4.59
C LEU A 111 0.45 22.12 -3.93
N ASN A 112 0.04 22.89 -2.91
CA ASN A 112 0.95 23.79 -2.20
C ASN A 112 1.86 23.05 -1.21
N GLU A 113 1.40 21.91 -0.68
CA GLU A 113 2.18 21.07 0.25
C GLU A 113 3.00 19.98 -0.45
N ARG A 114 2.74 19.74 -1.74
CA ARG A 114 3.44 18.75 -2.56
C ARG A 114 4.93 19.08 -2.71
N ASN A 115 5.79 18.07 -2.58
CA ASN A 115 7.19 18.21 -2.99
C ASN A 115 7.30 18.27 -4.51
N GLY A 116 8.21 19.09 -5.03
CA GLY A 116 8.28 19.41 -6.47
C GLY A 116 8.38 18.21 -7.43
N GLU A 117 8.83 17.03 -6.99
CA GLU A 117 9.01 15.86 -7.85
C GLU A 117 7.88 14.83 -7.74
N GLU A 118 7.00 14.93 -6.74
CA GLU A 118 5.93 13.94 -6.50
C GLU A 118 4.69 14.24 -7.35
N GLU A 119 3.92 13.24 -7.74
CA GLU A 119 2.55 13.44 -8.25
C GLU A 119 1.54 13.33 -7.09
N LEU A 120 0.27 13.63 -7.34
CA LEU A 120 -0.82 13.45 -6.39
C LEU A 120 -1.74 12.33 -6.88
N ALA A 121 -1.96 11.30 -6.05
CA ALA A 121 -3.05 10.36 -6.25
C ALA A 121 -4.36 11.01 -5.77
N VAL A 122 -5.40 10.94 -6.58
CA VAL A 122 -6.73 11.49 -6.31
C VAL A 122 -7.74 10.37 -6.35
N THR A 123 -8.42 10.13 -5.23
CA THR A 123 -9.52 9.18 -5.11
C THR A 123 -10.79 9.91 -4.72
N VAL A 124 -11.84 9.75 -5.54
CA VAL A 124 -13.17 10.30 -5.26
C VAL A 124 -14.13 9.14 -5.01
N LEU A 125 -14.81 9.18 -3.88
CA LEU A 125 -15.87 8.25 -3.50
C LEU A 125 -17.21 9.00 -3.44
N VAL A 126 -18.24 8.34 -3.98
CA VAL A 126 -19.61 8.81 -4.03
C VAL A 126 -20.50 7.81 -3.28
N SER A 127 -21.17 8.30 -2.26
CA SER A 127 -22.23 7.61 -1.53
C SER A 127 -23.59 8.21 -1.89
N VAL A 128 -24.67 7.43 -1.76
CA VAL A 128 -26.02 7.87 -2.10
C VAL A 128 -26.98 7.52 -0.97
N ASN A 129 -27.65 8.54 -0.42
CA ASN A 129 -28.79 8.36 0.45
C ASN A 129 -30.08 8.20 -0.38
N LEU A 130 -30.49 6.95 -0.56
CA LEU A 130 -31.65 6.60 -1.39
C LEU A 130 -32.99 7.02 -0.77
N GLU A 131 -33.07 7.25 0.54
CA GLU A 131 -34.29 7.72 1.21
C GLU A 131 -34.67 9.12 0.69
N ASN A 132 -33.68 10.01 0.53
CA ASN A 132 -33.87 11.36 0.00
C ASN A 132 -34.36 11.38 -1.47
N LEU A 133 -34.16 10.27 -2.20
CA LEU A 133 -34.62 10.12 -3.59
C LEU A 133 -36.03 9.51 -3.71
N GLY A 134 -36.51 8.77 -2.70
CA GLY A 134 -37.72 7.94 -2.78
C GLY A 134 -39.05 8.64 -2.43
N GLU A 135 -39.03 9.83 -1.85
CA GLU A 135 -40.22 10.42 -1.21
C GLU A 135 -41.17 11.26 -2.12
N SER A 136 -41.11 11.18 -3.45
CA SER A 136 -42.12 11.91 -4.26
C SER A 136 -42.46 11.29 -5.62
N ASP A 137 -43.72 11.38 -6.02
CA ASP A 137 -44.24 11.01 -7.36
C ASP A 137 -43.76 11.92 -8.52
N GLY A 138 -42.86 12.87 -8.27
CA GLY A 138 -42.32 13.82 -9.25
C GLY A 138 -41.01 13.38 -9.93
N VAL A 139 -40.72 14.00 -11.09
CA VAL A 139 -39.44 13.86 -11.80
C VAL A 139 -38.28 14.25 -10.88
N VAL A 140 -37.27 13.38 -10.78
CA VAL A 140 -36.05 13.65 -10.00
C VAL A 140 -35.19 14.65 -10.76
N ASP A 141 -35.03 15.86 -10.23
CA ASP A 141 -34.18 16.90 -10.81
C ASP A 141 -32.73 16.84 -10.27
N VAL A 142 -31.87 17.71 -10.79
CA VAL A 142 -30.44 17.75 -10.44
C VAL A 142 -30.21 18.13 -8.97
N GLU A 143 -30.98 19.07 -8.43
CA GLU A 143 -30.77 19.57 -7.08
C GLU A 143 -31.14 18.51 -6.04
N ARG A 144 -32.22 17.76 -6.27
CA ARG A 144 -32.57 16.63 -5.41
C ARG A 144 -31.52 15.53 -5.43
N VAL A 145 -30.93 15.23 -6.58
CA VAL A 145 -29.81 14.28 -6.66
C VAL A 145 -28.62 14.79 -5.84
N LYS A 146 -28.31 16.10 -5.91
CA LYS A 146 -27.21 16.68 -5.14
C LYS A 146 -27.44 16.57 -3.62
N GLU A 147 -28.67 16.73 -3.15
CA GLU A 147 -29.04 16.55 -1.74
C GLU A 147 -28.93 15.10 -1.24
N ALA A 148 -29.06 14.13 -2.16
CA ALA A 148 -28.93 12.71 -1.86
C ALA A 148 -27.50 12.17 -1.98
N VAL A 149 -26.59 12.90 -2.64
CA VAL A 149 -25.24 12.42 -2.97
C VAL A 149 -24.20 12.97 -1.99
N GLY A 150 -23.49 12.05 -1.33
CA GLY A 150 -22.28 12.35 -0.58
C GLY A 150 -21.03 12.24 -1.47
N VAL A 151 -20.12 13.22 -1.36
CA VAL A 151 -18.83 13.21 -2.08
C VAL A 151 -17.67 13.34 -1.12
N HIS A 152 -16.72 12.43 -1.27
CA HIS A 152 -15.51 12.36 -0.47
C HIS A 152 -14.30 12.33 -1.41
N THR A 153 -13.40 13.30 -1.27
CA THR A 153 -12.17 13.37 -2.09
C THR A 153 -10.95 13.19 -1.21
N HIS A 154 -10.26 12.08 -1.43
CA HIS A 154 -8.99 11.76 -0.81
C HIS A 154 -7.84 12.09 -1.77
N VAL A 155 -6.85 12.82 -1.28
CA VAL A 155 -5.64 13.19 -2.04
C VAL A 155 -4.42 12.81 -1.24
N SER A 156 -3.44 12.15 -1.87
CA SER A 156 -2.17 11.81 -1.23
C SER A 156 -1.01 12.02 -2.19
N ASN A 157 0.20 12.20 -1.64
CA ASN A 157 1.41 12.11 -2.44
C ASN A 157 1.54 10.75 -3.13
N TYR A 158 2.11 10.73 -4.32
CA TYR A 158 2.31 9.53 -5.12
C TYR A 158 3.58 9.69 -5.98
N VAL A 159 4.47 8.71 -5.89
CA VAL A 159 5.65 8.62 -6.75
C VAL A 159 5.38 7.58 -7.84
N PRO A 160 5.23 7.99 -9.11
CA PRO A 160 5.05 7.05 -10.21
C PRO A 160 6.27 6.13 -10.35
N ARG A 161 6.02 4.84 -10.56
CA ARG A 161 7.06 3.90 -10.94
C ARG A 161 7.38 4.03 -12.43
N GLU A 162 8.66 3.92 -12.75
CA GLU A 162 9.12 3.94 -14.13
C GLU A 162 8.78 2.63 -14.84
N PHE A 163 8.13 2.73 -16.01
CA PHE A 163 7.81 1.58 -16.83
C PHE A 163 9.05 1.03 -17.53
N GLY A 164 9.20 -0.29 -17.51
CA GLY A 164 10.28 -0.99 -18.22
C GLY A 164 11.53 -1.24 -17.38
N VAL A 165 11.58 -0.72 -16.15
CA VAL A 165 12.60 -1.04 -15.16
C VAL A 165 12.33 -2.45 -14.60
N PRO A 166 13.29 -3.39 -14.64
CA PRO A 166 13.09 -4.79 -14.24
C PRO A 166 12.49 -4.93 -12.83
N GLU A 167 12.97 -4.14 -11.88
CA GLU A 167 12.55 -4.18 -10.48
C GLU A 167 11.11 -3.66 -10.27
N ASN A 168 10.59 -2.91 -11.24
CA ASN A 168 9.22 -2.39 -11.22
C ASN A 168 8.21 -3.33 -11.89
N GLY A 169 8.66 -4.43 -12.49
CA GLY A 169 7.78 -5.42 -13.10
C GLY A 169 6.91 -6.14 -12.07
N ALA A 170 5.69 -6.48 -12.47
CA ALA A 170 4.72 -7.10 -11.60
C ALA A 170 5.01 -8.59 -11.41
N ASN A 171 4.99 -9.04 -10.17
CA ASN A 171 5.01 -10.45 -9.79
C ASN A 171 3.61 -10.83 -9.35
N LEU A 172 2.98 -11.78 -10.05
CA LEU A 172 1.57 -12.08 -9.91
C LEU A 172 1.36 -13.45 -9.27
N ALA A 173 0.27 -13.60 -8.51
CA ALA A 173 -0.21 -14.91 -8.08
C ALA A 173 -1.73 -15.03 -8.23
N VAL A 174 -2.20 -16.14 -8.78
CA VAL A 174 -3.63 -16.41 -8.97
C VAL A 174 -4.21 -17.03 -7.69
N VAL A 175 -5.18 -16.38 -7.05
CA VAL A 175 -5.65 -16.79 -5.71
C VAL A 175 -7.14 -16.60 -5.40
N GLY A 176 -7.92 -15.96 -6.25
CA GLY A 176 -9.29 -15.58 -5.88
C GLY A 176 -10.27 -15.83 -6.99
N ARG A 177 -11.55 -16.00 -6.63
CA ARG A 177 -12.64 -15.98 -7.60
C ARG A 177 -12.88 -14.58 -8.14
N GLY A 178 -13.52 -14.51 -9.31
CA GLY A 178 -13.97 -13.26 -9.93
C GLY A 178 -14.89 -12.45 -9.02
N ARG A 179 -15.08 -11.18 -9.36
CA ARG A 179 -15.85 -10.24 -8.54
C ARG A 179 -17.34 -10.34 -8.82
N ASP A 180 -18.13 -10.24 -7.77
CA ASP A 180 -19.55 -9.93 -7.92
C ASP A 180 -19.69 -8.49 -8.42
N ALA A 181 -20.68 -8.20 -9.27
CA ALA A 181 -20.95 -6.85 -9.80
C ALA A 181 -19.70 -6.13 -10.38
N ALA A 182 -18.81 -6.87 -11.04
CA ALA A 182 -17.52 -6.37 -11.54
C ALA A 182 -17.63 -5.17 -12.49
N ALA A 183 -18.78 -4.96 -13.14
CA ALA A 183 -19.04 -3.82 -14.01
C ALA A 183 -18.99 -2.46 -13.27
N ALA A 184 -19.14 -2.45 -11.95
CA ALA A 184 -19.03 -1.25 -11.11
C ALA A 184 -17.75 -1.26 -10.27
N LYS A 185 -17.18 -0.07 -10.01
CA LYS A 185 -16.09 0.10 -9.05
C LYS A 185 -16.62 0.65 -7.74
N TYR A 186 -16.65 -0.20 -6.72
CA TYR A 186 -17.26 0.09 -5.41
C TYR A 186 -16.35 -0.34 -4.27
N SER A 187 -16.48 0.35 -3.14
CA SER A 187 -15.52 0.28 -2.05
C SER A 187 -15.59 -1.03 -1.25
N ASP A 188 -16.74 -1.72 -1.24
CA ASP A 188 -16.90 -3.02 -0.57
C ASP A 188 -15.95 -4.10 -1.12
N TRP A 189 -15.55 -4.01 -2.39
CA TRP A 189 -14.51 -4.87 -2.95
C TRP A 189 -13.18 -4.80 -2.16
N VAL A 190 -12.85 -3.63 -1.59
CA VAL A 190 -11.65 -3.45 -0.75
C VAL A 190 -11.74 -4.27 0.53
N ARG A 191 -12.93 -4.42 1.13
CA ARG A 191 -13.18 -5.30 2.28
C ARG A 191 -13.07 -6.76 1.88
N ARG A 192 -13.78 -7.15 0.81
CA ARG A 192 -13.90 -8.55 0.38
C ARG A 192 -12.56 -9.16 -0.02
N ARG A 193 -11.70 -8.41 -0.70
CA ARG A 193 -10.40 -8.92 -1.14
C ARG A 193 -9.36 -9.10 -0.02
N LYS A 194 -9.61 -8.62 1.21
CA LYS A 194 -8.67 -8.78 2.34
C LYS A 194 -8.38 -10.24 2.70
N SER A 195 -9.34 -11.14 2.51
CA SER A 195 -9.10 -12.56 2.73
C SER A 195 -8.07 -13.10 1.73
N LEU A 196 -8.13 -12.66 0.47
CA LEU A 196 -7.19 -13.04 -0.59
C LEU A 196 -5.77 -12.55 -0.33
N GLU A 197 -5.63 -11.37 0.30
CA GLU A 197 -4.34 -10.81 0.69
C GLU A 197 -3.54 -11.73 1.62
N LYS A 198 -4.21 -12.60 2.40
CA LYS A 198 -3.56 -13.59 3.26
C LYS A 198 -2.85 -14.70 2.46
N LEU A 199 -3.23 -14.87 1.19
CA LEU A 199 -2.67 -15.83 0.26
C LEU A 199 -1.51 -15.26 -0.56
N ARG A 200 -1.15 -13.98 -0.37
CA ARG A 200 -0.06 -13.33 -1.12
C ARG A 200 1.32 -13.81 -0.64
N PRO A 201 2.13 -14.44 -1.51
CA PRO A 201 3.55 -14.65 -1.23
C PRO A 201 4.32 -13.32 -1.13
N PRO A 202 5.41 -13.22 -0.33
CA PRO A 202 6.11 -11.96 -0.09
C PRO A 202 6.64 -11.24 -1.34
N SER A 203 7.04 -11.99 -2.38
CA SER A 203 7.56 -11.44 -3.64
C SER A 203 6.48 -10.99 -4.62
N VAL A 204 5.21 -11.31 -4.35
CA VAL A 204 4.08 -11.04 -5.24
C VAL A 204 3.56 -9.63 -4.99
N THR A 205 3.43 -8.86 -6.06
CA THR A 205 3.01 -7.45 -6.03
C THR A 205 1.53 -7.25 -6.31
N GLU A 206 0.87 -8.23 -6.94
CA GLU A 206 -0.55 -8.18 -7.31
C GLU A 206 -1.14 -9.59 -7.35
N LEU A 207 -2.43 -9.70 -6.98
CA LEU A 207 -3.17 -10.95 -6.98
C LEU A 207 -4.11 -11.01 -8.18
N LEU A 208 -4.14 -12.15 -8.86
CA LEU A 208 -5.02 -12.43 -9.99
C LEU A 208 -6.23 -13.27 -9.56
N LEU A 209 -7.31 -13.09 -10.31
CA LEU A 209 -8.59 -13.74 -10.11
C LEU A 209 -8.87 -14.72 -11.25
N SER A 210 -9.43 -15.88 -10.90
CA SER A 210 -9.87 -16.95 -11.80
C SER A 210 -11.07 -17.65 -11.15
N ASN A 211 -12.02 -18.15 -11.93
CA ASN A 211 -13.16 -18.90 -11.37
C ASN A 211 -12.91 -20.41 -11.27
N ASP A 212 -11.99 -20.92 -12.10
CA ASP A 212 -11.73 -22.34 -12.34
C ASP A 212 -10.26 -22.73 -12.13
N GLY A 213 -9.37 -21.77 -11.87
CA GLY A 213 -7.94 -22.00 -11.74
C GLY A 213 -7.23 -22.17 -13.09
N ASP A 214 -7.88 -21.82 -14.20
CA ASP A 214 -7.28 -21.88 -15.54
C ASP A 214 -7.50 -20.57 -16.32
N GLN A 215 -8.75 -20.12 -16.44
CA GLN A 215 -9.10 -18.88 -17.11
C GLN A 215 -8.86 -17.69 -16.18
N ILE A 216 -7.88 -16.86 -16.52
CA ILE A 216 -7.52 -15.68 -15.74
C ILE A 216 -8.39 -14.50 -16.17
N LEU A 217 -9.08 -13.91 -15.19
CA LEU A 217 -10.02 -12.81 -15.43
C LEU A 217 -9.29 -11.46 -15.38
N GLU A 218 -8.84 -11.07 -14.19
CA GLU A 218 -8.21 -9.78 -13.93
C GLU A 218 -7.46 -9.83 -12.59
N GLY A 219 -6.81 -8.74 -12.20
CA GLY A 219 -6.23 -8.59 -10.87
C GLY A 219 -7.20 -8.00 -9.84
N CYS A 220 -6.84 -8.09 -8.56
CA CYS A 220 -7.58 -7.45 -7.47
C CYS A 220 -7.71 -5.94 -7.66
N LEU A 221 -6.72 -5.29 -8.28
CA LEU A 221 -6.69 -3.85 -8.53
C LEU A 221 -6.43 -3.47 -9.99
N THR A 222 -6.25 -4.46 -10.87
CA THR A 222 -5.73 -4.28 -12.23
C THR A 222 -6.53 -5.08 -13.26
N ASN A 223 -6.50 -4.68 -14.53
CA ASN A 223 -6.89 -5.58 -15.62
C ASN A 223 -5.64 -6.30 -16.15
N PHE A 224 -5.79 -7.55 -16.58
CA PHE A 224 -4.68 -8.42 -17.01
C PHE A 224 -4.71 -8.68 -18.52
N PHE A 225 -3.54 -8.72 -19.14
CA PHE A 225 -3.35 -8.93 -20.56
C PHE A 225 -2.17 -9.85 -20.84
N VAL A 226 -2.29 -10.64 -21.91
CA VAL A 226 -1.17 -11.43 -22.44
C VAL A 226 -1.02 -11.20 -23.94
N VAL A 227 0.22 -11.20 -24.41
CA VAL A 227 0.55 -11.30 -25.82
C VAL A 227 0.68 -12.79 -26.13
N TYR A 228 -0.30 -13.30 -26.86
CA TYR A 228 -0.44 -14.70 -27.21
C TYR A 228 0.12 -14.97 -28.60
N ARG A 229 1.01 -15.95 -28.71
CA ARG A 229 1.53 -16.45 -29.99
C ARG A 229 0.53 -17.42 -30.60
N LYS A 230 0.07 -17.14 -31.82
CA LYS A 230 -0.74 -18.08 -32.61
C LYS A 230 0.12 -19.23 -33.10
N ALA A 231 -0.40 -20.45 -33.06
CA ALA A 231 0.26 -21.58 -33.73
C ALA A 231 0.21 -21.35 -35.25
N ASN A 232 1.37 -21.46 -35.92
CA ASN A 232 1.46 -21.38 -37.38
C ASN A 232 0.85 -22.65 -38.00
N ASN A 233 -0.46 -22.67 -38.22
CA ASN A 233 -1.13 -23.77 -38.92
C ASN A 233 -1.18 -23.60 -40.45
N GLU A 234 -0.27 -22.81 -41.03
CA GLU A 234 -0.14 -22.69 -42.48
C GLU A 234 1.33 -22.79 -42.92
N ALA A 235 1.86 -24.01 -42.89
CA ALA A 235 2.86 -24.41 -43.86
C ALA A 235 2.15 -24.66 -45.20
N LYS A 236 1.77 -23.58 -45.90
CA LYS A 236 1.58 -23.60 -47.35
C LYS A 236 2.34 -22.42 -47.94
N GLU A 237 3.33 -22.80 -48.74
CA GLU A 237 4.17 -21.99 -49.61
C GLU A 237 3.63 -20.59 -49.91
N ALA A 238 4.28 -19.57 -49.34
CA ALA A 238 4.18 -18.21 -49.84
C ALA A 238 5.59 -17.61 -49.91
N SER A 239 5.86 -17.04 -51.07
CA SER A 239 7.12 -16.56 -51.60
C SER A 239 7.82 -15.50 -50.77
N VAL A 240 9.14 -15.51 -50.90
CA VAL A 240 10.09 -14.45 -50.52
C VAL A 240 9.59 -13.09 -51.03
N HIS A 241 9.62 -12.09 -50.14
CA HIS A 241 9.10 -10.72 -50.28
C HIS A 241 7.67 -10.49 -49.82
N ASP A 242 7.43 -10.63 -48.52
CA ASP A 242 6.43 -9.79 -47.85
C ASP A 242 6.82 -9.54 -46.39
N SER A 243 6.45 -8.38 -45.85
CA SER A 243 6.77 -7.92 -44.49
C SER A 243 5.98 -8.67 -43.41
N ALA A 244 6.19 -9.99 -43.32
CA ALA A 244 5.49 -10.90 -42.43
C ALA A 244 6.14 -10.94 -41.04
N SER A 245 5.46 -10.41 -40.01
CA SER A 245 5.60 -10.92 -38.63
C SER A 245 4.54 -10.43 -37.61
N THR A 246 3.66 -9.48 -37.94
CA THR A 246 2.64 -8.99 -36.97
C THR A 246 1.40 -9.89 -36.83
N HIS A 247 1.19 -10.85 -37.73
CA HIS A 247 0.01 -11.75 -37.69
C HIS A 247 0.21 -12.98 -36.79
N SER A 248 1.42 -13.22 -36.27
CA SER A 248 1.70 -14.35 -35.38
C SER A 248 1.34 -14.10 -33.91
N PHE A 249 0.98 -12.87 -33.56
CA PHE A 249 0.66 -12.49 -32.18
C PHE A 249 -0.71 -11.80 -32.10
N GLU A 250 -1.41 -12.03 -31.00
CA GLU A 250 -2.59 -11.27 -30.63
C GLU A 250 -2.54 -10.90 -29.15
N LEU A 251 -3.17 -9.78 -28.80
CA LEU A 251 -3.38 -9.41 -27.41
C LEU A 251 -4.69 -10.02 -26.91
N GLN A 252 -4.64 -10.71 -25.77
CA GLN A 252 -5.80 -11.31 -25.13
C GLN A 252 -6.05 -10.67 -23.75
N THR A 253 -7.33 -10.50 -23.40
CA THR A 253 -7.80 -10.08 -22.08
C THR A 253 -9.21 -10.63 -21.85
N ALA A 254 -9.58 -10.88 -20.59
CA ALA A 254 -10.91 -11.39 -20.29
C ALA A 254 -12.02 -10.42 -20.78
N PRO A 255 -13.10 -10.96 -21.36
CA PRO A 255 -14.24 -10.17 -21.82
C PRO A 255 -15.02 -9.63 -20.63
N ILE A 256 -15.66 -8.47 -20.81
CA ILE A 256 -16.46 -7.81 -19.77
C ILE A 256 -17.62 -8.71 -19.30
N SER A 257 -18.14 -9.56 -20.20
CA SER A 257 -19.18 -10.55 -19.91
C SER A 257 -18.78 -11.57 -18.83
N ASP A 258 -17.48 -11.81 -18.63
CA ASP A 258 -16.97 -12.78 -17.65
C ASP A 258 -16.84 -12.18 -16.25
N GLY A 259 -17.35 -10.96 -16.04
CA GLY A 259 -17.30 -10.30 -14.74
C GLY A 259 -15.95 -9.68 -14.45
N VAL A 260 -15.44 -8.87 -15.38
CA VAL A 260 -14.26 -8.02 -15.15
C VAL A 260 -14.61 -6.54 -15.22
N LEU A 261 -13.84 -5.71 -14.51
CA LEU A 261 -14.08 -4.27 -14.53
C LEU A 261 -13.62 -3.65 -15.83
N THR A 262 -14.46 -2.80 -16.40
CA THR A 262 -14.15 -1.90 -17.50
C THR A 262 -13.23 -0.75 -17.03
N GLY A 263 -11.97 -1.08 -16.77
CA GLY A 263 -10.95 -0.09 -16.40
C GLY A 263 -10.73 0.96 -17.48
N VAL A 264 -10.45 2.21 -17.07
CA VAL A 264 -10.17 3.32 -18.01
C VAL A 264 -8.93 2.98 -18.85
N ILE A 265 -7.87 2.46 -18.22
CA ILE A 265 -6.66 2.11 -18.96
C ILE A 265 -6.86 0.87 -19.84
N ARG A 266 -7.69 -0.09 -19.44
CA ARG A 266 -8.11 -1.20 -20.31
C ARG A 266 -8.74 -0.67 -21.60
N GLN A 267 -9.66 0.31 -21.52
CA GLN A 267 -10.25 0.93 -22.72
C GLN A 267 -9.17 1.55 -23.63
N LEU A 268 -8.20 2.24 -23.03
CA LEU A 268 -7.09 2.85 -23.76
C LEU A 268 -6.17 1.81 -24.41
N VAL A 269 -5.95 0.64 -23.78
CA VAL A 269 -5.23 -0.48 -24.40
C VAL A 269 -5.95 -0.97 -25.65
N VAL A 270 -7.28 -1.16 -25.58
CA VAL A 270 -8.07 -1.59 -26.74
C VAL A 270 -8.01 -0.56 -27.86
N GLU A 271 -8.21 0.73 -27.54
CA GLU A 271 -8.08 1.83 -28.50
C GLU A 271 -6.68 1.89 -29.12
N ALA A 272 -5.62 1.69 -28.32
CA ALA A 272 -4.25 1.66 -28.78
C ALA A 272 -4.02 0.50 -29.76
N CYS A 273 -4.49 -0.71 -29.44
CA CYS A 273 -4.37 -1.88 -30.32
C CYS A 273 -5.07 -1.65 -31.67
N LEU A 274 -6.27 -1.08 -31.65
CA LEU A 274 -7.00 -0.71 -32.86
C LEU A 274 -6.26 0.35 -33.69
N SER A 275 -5.68 1.37 -33.03
CA SER A 275 -4.91 2.45 -33.68
C SER A 275 -3.66 1.94 -34.40
N ILE A 276 -2.90 1.06 -33.74
CA ILE A 276 -1.60 0.58 -34.23
C ILE A 276 -1.70 -0.76 -34.99
N GLY A 277 -2.91 -1.31 -35.15
CA GLY A 277 -3.16 -2.54 -35.91
C GLY A 277 -2.70 -3.83 -35.23
N ILE A 278 -2.66 -3.89 -33.89
CA ILE A 278 -2.38 -5.13 -33.15
C ILE A 278 -3.67 -5.94 -33.04
N PRO A 279 -3.69 -7.21 -33.51
CA PRO A 279 -4.86 -8.07 -33.33
C PRO A 279 -5.22 -8.20 -31.85
N PHE A 280 -6.48 -7.95 -31.52
CA PHE A 280 -6.99 -7.94 -30.16
C PHE A 280 -8.20 -8.88 -30.04
N ARG A 281 -8.24 -9.66 -28.96
CA ARG A 281 -9.33 -10.60 -28.69
C ARG A 281 -9.74 -10.54 -27.22
N GLU A 282 -11.03 -10.33 -26.98
CA GLU A 282 -11.62 -10.43 -25.64
C GLU A 282 -11.92 -11.90 -25.33
N VAL A 283 -10.93 -12.59 -24.79
CA VAL A 283 -10.98 -13.96 -24.29
C VAL A 283 -10.11 -14.05 -23.04
N ALA A 284 -10.60 -14.70 -21.98
CA ALA A 284 -9.83 -14.88 -20.76
C ALA A 284 -8.57 -15.71 -21.04
N PRO A 285 -7.35 -15.19 -20.78
CA PRO A 285 -6.12 -15.95 -20.97
C PRO A 285 -6.12 -17.24 -20.16
N THR A 286 -5.85 -18.36 -20.82
CA THR A 286 -5.91 -19.69 -20.21
C THR A 286 -4.54 -20.18 -19.77
N TRP A 287 -4.38 -20.51 -18.48
CA TRP A 287 -3.10 -20.94 -17.90
C TRP A 287 -2.57 -22.24 -18.50
N SER A 288 -3.43 -23.18 -18.87
CA SER A 288 -3.05 -24.43 -19.55
C SER A 288 -2.32 -24.18 -20.88
N SER A 289 -2.47 -23.00 -21.48
CA SER A 289 -1.76 -22.55 -22.68
C SER A 289 -0.70 -21.47 -22.39
N ASN A 290 -0.22 -21.34 -21.15
CA ASN A 290 0.71 -20.26 -20.75
C ASN A 290 2.06 -20.29 -21.48
N GLU A 291 2.45 -21.43 -22.06
CA GLU A 291 3.65 -21.56 -22.90
C GLU A 291 3.59 -20.71 -24.18
N MET A 292 2.38 -20.38 -24.64
CA MET A 292 2.15 -19.53 -25.81
C MET A 292 2.18 -18.03 -25.47
N TRP A 293 2.28 -17.66 -24.19
CA TRP A 293 2.37 -16.27 -23.76
C TRP A 293 3.82 -15.78 -23.88
N GLU A 294 4.04 -14.80 -24.74
CA GLU A 294 5.36 -14.18 -24.95
C GLU A 294 5.59 -12.98 -24.04
N GLU A 295 4.53 -12.20 -23.80
CA GLU A 295 4.57 -11.01 -22.95
C GLU A 295 3.29 -10.98 -22.10
N ALA A 296 3.34 -10.34 -20.95
CA ALA A 296 2.16 -10.07 -20.13
C ALA A 296 2.30 -8.72 -19.45
N PHE A 297 1.17 -8.08 -19.20
CA PHE A 297 1.12 -6.81 -18.48
C PHE A 297 -0.19 -6.64 -17.73
N VAL A 298 -0.15 -5.78 -16.72
CA VAL A 298 -1.33 -5.37 -15.95
C VAL A 298 -1.54 -3.87 -16.08
N THR A 299 -2.79 -3.42 -15.94
CA THR A 299 -3.14 -2.01 -16.06
C THR A 299 -3.97 -1.50 -14.88
N ASN A 300 -3.67 -0.29 -14.43
CA ASN A 300 -4.51 0.48 -13.52
C ASN A 300 -4.24 1.98 -13.70
N SER A 301 -5.06 2.83 -13.10
CA SER A 301 -4.99 4.28 -13.33
C SER A 301 -3.86 5.01 -12.60
N LEU A 302 -3.17 4.36 -11.64
CA LEU A 302 -2.02 4.97 -10.96
C LEU A 302 -0.73 4.69 -11.74
N ARG A 303 -0.50 3.45 -12.15
CA ARG A 303 0.74 3.04 -12.83
C ARG A 303 0.60 3.04 -14.34
N VAL A 304 -0.62 3.23 -14.85
CA VAL A 304 -1.00 3.11 -16.26
C VAL A 304 -0.83 1.67 -16.73
N MET A 305 0.41 1.23 -16.91
CA MET A 305 0.73 -0.12 -17.35
C MET A 305 2.02 -0.61 -16.67
N GLU A 306 2.05 -1.89 -16.31
CA GLU A 306 3.22 -2.57 -15.76
C GLU A 306 3.42 -3.88 -16.51
N HIS A 307 4.64 -4.13 -16.97
CA HIS A 307 5.01 -5.43 -17.50
C HIS A 307 5.04 -6.46 -16.36
N VAL A 308 4.83 -7.72 -16.71
CA VAL A 308 4.81 -8.83 -15.75
C VAL A 308 6.13 -9.58 -15.83
N ASN A 309 6.78 -9.73 -14.69
CA ASN A 309 8.00 -10.53 -14.56
C ASN A 309 7.65 -12.00 -14.34
N THR A 310 6.69 -12.27 -13.44
CA THR A 310 6.35 -13.64 -13.06
C THR A 310 4.87 -13.81 -12.79
N ILE A 311 4.35 -15.00 -13.07
CA ILE A 311 2.99 -15.43 -12.70
C ILE A 311 3.09 -16.77 -11.99
N CYS A 312 2.50 -16.85 -10.80
CA CYS A 312 2.39 -18.06 -10.00
C CYS A 312 0.94 -18.57 -10.00
N MET A 313 0.73 -19.81 -10.45
CA MET A 313 -0.55 -20.51 -10.39
C MET A 313 -0.49 -21.62 -9.34
N PRO A 314 -1.48 -21.76 -8.44
CA PRO A 314 -1.58 -22.92 -7.56
C PRO A 314 -1.74 -24.23 -8.33
N ASN A 315 -1.06 -25.28 -7.88
CA ASN A 315 -1.19 -26.62 -8.48
C ASN A 315 -2.56 -27.27 -8.23
N ILE A 316 -3.25 -26.89 -7.15
CA ILE A 316 -4.57 -27.42 -6.77
C ILE A 316 -5.46 -26.23 -6.43
N TRP A 317 -6.40 -25.92 -7.32
CA TRP A 317 -7.30 -24.77 -7.20
C TRP A 317 -8.32 -24.93 -6.06
N ASP A 318 -8.96 -26.09 -5.94
CA ASP A 318 -10.10 -26.31 -5.03
C ASP A 318 -9.76 -26.26 -3.53
N LEU A 319 -8.47 -26.32 -3.18
CA LEU A 319 -8.01 -26.32 -1.79
C LEU A 319 -7.42 -24.98 -1.35
N LEU A 320 -7.60 -23.93 -2.14
CA LEU A 320 -6.93 -22.66 -1.89
C LEU A 320 -7.46 -21.95 -0.63
N GLU A 321 -8.78 -22.00 -0.41
CA GLU A 321 -9.43 -21.29 0.70
C GLU A 321 -9.11 -21.88 2.08
N SER A 322 -8.62 -23.13 2.15
CA SER A 322 -8.24 -23.81 3.39
C SER A 322 -6.75 -23.73 3.72
N LYS A 323 -5.94 -23.06 2.89
CA LYS A 323 -4.49 -23.02 3.00
C LYS A 323 -3.94 -21.62 3.24
N THR A 324 -2.73 -21.57 3.78
CA THR A 324 -1.87 -20.39 3.77
C THR A 324 -0.99 -20.39 2.51
N TRP A 325 -0.44 -19.23 2.14
CA TRP A 325 0.43 -19.12 0.96
C TRP A 325 1.64 -20.06 0.97
N ARG A 326 2.13 -20.43 2.17
CA ARG A 326 3.27 -21.35 2.37
C ARG A 326 2.92 -22.80 2.06
N GLU A 327 1.66 -23.17 2.22
CA GLU A 327 1.15 -24.54 2.01
C GLU A 327 0.67 -24.76 0.57
N ILE A 328 0.60 -23.68 -0.22
CA ILE A 328 0.28 -23.74 -1.64
C ILE A 328 1.54 -24.11 -2.42
N SER A 329 1.42 -25.13 -3.25
CA SER A 329 2.44 -25.47 -4.25
C SER A 329 2.15 -24.66 -5.51
N TRP A 330 3.17 -23.96 -6.01
CA TRP A 330 3.03 -22.98 -7.09
C TRP A 330 3.75 -23.45 -8.35
N ASN A 331 3.07 -23.40 -9.49
CA ASN A 331 3.67 -23.43 -10.81
C ASN A 331 3.99 -21.99 -11.24
N LYS A 332 5.22 -21.74 -11.67
CA LYS A 332 5.71 -20.40 -11.98
C LYS A 332 6.08 -20.28 -13.45
N LYS A 333 5.51 -19.28 -14.11
CA LYS A 333 6.00 -18.77 -15.40
C LYS A 333 6.80 -17.49 -15.16
N SER A 334 8.00 -17.42 -15.72
CA SER A 334 8.80 -16.19 -15.77
C SER A 334 8.82 -15.65 -17.19
N PHE A 335 8.77 -14.32 -17.31
CA PHE A 335 8.98 -13.59 -18.55
C PHE A 335 10.41 -13.00 -18.56
N LYS A 336 10.77 -12.32 -19.64
CA LYS A 336 12.05 -11.59 -19.71
C LYS A 336 12.03 -10.43 -18.72
N ASP A 337 13.20 -10.06 -18.21
CA ASP A 337 13.39 -8.95 -17.25
C ASP A 337 13.17 -7.54 -17.87
N ALA A 338 12.43 -7.45 -18.98
CA ALA A 338 12.08 -6.22 -19.67
C ALA A 338 10.77 -6.40 -20.44
N PRO A 339 9.97 -5.32 -20.61
CA PRO A 339 8.78 -5.36 -21.45
C PRO A 339 9.15 -5.75 -22.87
N GLY A 340 8.35 -6.62 -23.49
CA GLY A 340 8.53 -6.94 -24.89
C GLY A 340 8.07 -5.81 -25.82
N ILE A 341 8.19 -6.04 -27.12
CA ILE A 341 7.99 -5.02 -28.16
C ILE A 341 6.52 -4.61 -28.22
N ILE A 342 5.60 -5.57 -28.11
CA ILE A 342 4.15 -5.29 -28.21
C ILE A 342 3.69 -4.48 -26.98
N THR A 343 4.08 -4.92 -25.79
CA THR A 343 3.79 -4.22 -24.53
C THR A 343 4.36 -2.81 -24.55
N SER A 344 5.61 -2.63 -25.00
CA SER A 344 6.24 -1.31 -25.11
C SER A 344 5.56 -0.40 -26.15
N THR A 345 5.09 -0.97 -27.26
CA THR A 345 4.41 -0.21 -28.31
C THR A 345 3.04 0.28 -27.83
N ILE A 346 2.27 -0.58 -27.16
CA ILE A 346 0.99 -0.21 -26.53
C ILE A 346 1.21 0.88 -25.48
N GLN A 347 2.26 0.75 -24.65
CA GLN A 347 2.59 1.72 -23.62
C GLN A 347 2.78 3.11 -24.23
N LYS A 348 3.61 3.18 -25.28
CA LYS A 348 3.94 4.41 -25.97
C LYS A 348 2.69 5.06 -26.57
N GLU A 349 1.79 4.26 -27.14
CA GLU A 349 0.54 4.76 -27.72
C GLU A 349 -0.42 5.34 -26.66
N ILE A 350 -0.54 4.68 -25.50
CA ILE A 350 -1.32 5.20 -24.37
C ILE A 350 -0.72 6.52 -23.86
N MET A 351 0.61 6.62 -23.79
CA MET A 351 1.28 7.85 -23.35
C MET A 351 1.11 9.02 -24.33
N LYS A 352 0.87 8.77 -25.63
CA LYS A 352 0.45 9.85 -26.55
C LYS A 352 -0.93 10.37 -26.19
N LYS A 353 -1.88 9.47 -25.91
CA LYS A 353 -3.24 9.84 -25.47
C LYS A 353 -3.26 10.60 -24.15
N VAL A 354 -2.30 10.36 -23.25
CA VAL A 354 -2.14 11.17 -22.03
C VAL A 354 -1.99 12.65 -22.35
N VAL A 355 -1.27 13.01 -23.41
CA VAL A 355 -1.05 14.41 -23.83
C VAL A 355 -2.32 14.99 -24.46
N GLU A 356 -3.00 14.20 -25.28
CA GLU A 356 -4.22 14.61 -26.01
C GLU A 356 -5.42 14.82 -25.08
N GLU A 357 -5.55 13.98 -24.05
CA GLU A 357 -6.66 13.99 -23.10
C GLU A 357 -6.27 14.52 -21.71
N ALA A 358 -5.19 15.31 -21.64
CA ALA A 358 -4.72 15.88 -20.40
C ALA A 358 -5.76 16.85 -19.81
N PHE A 359 -6.29 16.54 -18.62
CA PHE A 359 -7.19 17.46 -17.94
C PHE A 359 -6.38 18.54 -17.18
N PRO A 360 -6.47 19.82 -17.54
CA PRO A 360 -5.59 20.84 -16.99
C PRO A 360 -5.94 21.14 -15.53
N ILE A 361 -4.95 21.06 -14.64
CA ILE A 361 -5.17 21.30 -13.20
C ILE A 361 -5.60 22.74 -12.90
N GLY A 362 -5.30 23.67 -13.83
CA GLY A 362 -5.71 25.07 -13.76
C GLY A 362 -7.21 25.27 -13.60
N TYR A 363 -8.04 24.31 -14.04
CA TYR A 363 -9.49 24.33 -13.87
C TYR A 363 -9.92 24.38 -12.40
N TYR A 364 -9.12 23.81 -11.49
CA TYR A 364 -9.41 23.77 -10.06
C TYR A 364 -8.70 24.86 -9.24
N ARG A 365 -7.99 25.79 -9.89
CA ARG A 365 -7.35 26.90 -9.15
C ARG A 365 -8.40 27.91 -8.67
N PRO A 366 -8.20 28.54 -7.51
CA PRO A 366 -9.07 29.63 -7.05
C PRO A 366 -9.10 30.76 -8.08
N ILE A 367 -10.30 31.18 -8.48
CA ILE A 367 -10.47 32.39 -9.28
C ILE A 367 -10.03 33.56 -8.41
N LYS A 368 -8.91 34.21 -8.76
CA LYS A 368 -8.48 35.44 -8.08
C LYS A 368 -9.54 36.51 -8.35
N GLU A 369 -10.41 36.76 -7.37
CA GLU A 369 -11.23 37.98 -7.37
C GLU A 369 -10.28 39.18 -7.49
N LYS A 370 -10.42 39.94 -8.58
CA LYS A 370 -9.70 41.21 -8.76
C LYS A 370 -10.20 42.20 -7.70
N LYS A 371 -9.64 42.16 -6.49
CA LYS A 371 -9.82 43.22 -5.49
C LYS A 371 -9.27 44.53 -6.07
N LYS A 372 -10.16 45.42 -6.51
CA LYS A 372 -9.83 46.82 -6.85
C LYS A 372 -9.19 47.49 -5.63
N LYS A 373 -7.86 47.57 -5.58
CA LYS A 373 -7.13 48.34 -4.55
C LYS A 373 -7.40 49.84 -4.74
N LYS A 374 -8.27 50.42 -3.89
CA LYS A 374 -8.36 51.87 -3.70
C LYS A 374 -7.17 52.29 -2.81
N LYS A 375 -6.22 53.00 -3.41
CA LYS A 375 -5.01 53.54 -2.77
C LYS A 375 -5.43 54.72 -1.86
N LYS A 376 -5.29 54.59 -0.53
CA LYS A 376 -5.22 55.74 0.38
C LYS A 376 -3.87 55.73 1.09
N ARG A 377 -3.13 56.82 0.87
CA ARG A 377 -1.86 57.19 1.53
C ARG A 377 -2.12 57.54 3.01
N GLY A 378 -1.20 57.17 3.89
CA GLY A 378 -1.11 57.62 5.28
C GLY A 378 0.13 57.03 5.95
N ASN A 379 0.91 57.87 6.64
CA ASN A 379 2.33 57.78 6.99
C ASN A 379 2.72 56.73 8.07
N PRO A 380 4.03 56.40 8.22
CA PRO A 380 4.54 55.39 9.16
C PRO A 380 5.00 56.00 10.49
N GLN A 381 4.82 55.27 11.59
CA GLN A 381 5.55 55.53 12.83
C GLN A 381 5.90 54.23 13.57
N THR A 382 7.12 54.26 14.10
CA THR A 382 7.95 53.26 14.77
C THR A 382 7.43 52.78 16.12
N LYS A 383 7.69 51.51 16.49
CA LYS A 383 8.44 51.10 17.71
C LYS A 383 8.52 49.57 17.86
N SER A 384 9.67 49.13 18.35
CA SER A 384 10.09 47.76 18.68
C SER A 384 9.84 47.46 20.19
N PRO A 385 10.16 46.27 20.75
CA PRO A 385 9.23 45.50 21.59
C PRO A 385 9.53 45.57 23.10
N SER A 386 8.54 45.21 23.91
CA SER A 386 8.72 44.95 25.36
C SER A 386 8.05 43.64 25.77
N SER A 387 8.77 42.94 26.64
CA SER A 387 8.54 41.66 27.31
C SER A 387 7.42 41.67 28.34
N GLU A 388 6.76 40.51 28.54
CA GLU A 388 6.59 39.77 29.82
C GLU A 388 5.33 38.89 29.83
N SER A 389 5.56 37.58 30.07
CA SER A 389 4.89 36.69 31.06
C SER A 389 3.35 36.59 31.07
N SER A 390 2.68 35.44 31.24
CA SER A 390 2.94 34.26 32.07
C SER A 390 1.89 33.18 31.71
N ALA A 391 2.20 31.91 32.02
CA ALA A 391 1.35 30.74 31.81
C ALA A 391 0.18 30.63 32.82
N PRO A 392 -0.73 29.63 32.71
CA PRO A 392 -0.40 28.33 33.30
C PRO A 392 -0.78 27.08 32.48
N ASN A 393 0.02 26.04 32.76
CA ASN A 393 -0.08 24.63 32.37
C ASN A 393 -1.31 23.90 32.93
N THR A 394 -1.77 22.87 32.20
CA THR A 394 -2.16 21.51 32.68
C THR A 394 -2.69 20.71 31.47
N LYS A 395 -2.36 19.46 31.13
CA LYS A 395 -1.63 18.32 31.74
C LYS A 395 -0.98 17.51 30.60
N LEU A 396 0.31 17.21 30.72
CA LEU A 396 1.01 16.15 29.99
C LEU A 396 1.72 15.29 31.04
N SER A 397 1.17 14.11 31.35
CA SER A 397 1.78 13.22 32.35
C SER A 397 1.50 11.74 32.08
N SER A 398 1.72 11.26 30.85
CA SER A 398 1.64 9.82 30.57
C SER A 398 2.68 9.26 29.60
N PHE A 399 3.77 10.00 29.29
CA PHE A 399 4.80 9.51 28.35
C PHE A 399 6.24 9.54 28.88
N THR A 400 6.44 9.84 30.16
CA THR A 400 7.79 9.90 30.77
C THR A 400 8.25 8.57 31.39
N HIS A 401 7.40 7.54 31.47
CA HIS A 401 7.76 6.27 32.12
C HIS A 401 8.40 5.22 31.21
N LEU A 402 8.45 5.42 29.88
CA LEU A 402 9.00 4.43 28.95
C LEU A 402 10.45 4.71 28.51
N CYS A 403 10.94 5.94 28.70
CA CYS A 403 12.29 6.34 28.29
C CYS A 403 13.37 6.13 29.36
N GLN A 404 13.01 5.83 30.62
CA GLN A 404 13.99 5.64 31.68
C GLN A 404 14.56 4.20 31.69
N ASP A 405 13.81 3.20 31.24
CA ASP A 405 14.18 1.78 31.32
C ASP A 405 15.11 1.27 30.20
N LEU A 406 15.57 2.16 29.31
CA LEU A 406 16.51 1.84 28.22
C LEU A 406 17.91 2.44 28.44
N ALA A 407 18.09 3.29 29.45
CA ALA A 407 19.39 3.89 29.77
C ALA A 407 20.29 2.98 30.63
N ASP A 408 19.73 1.96 31.31
CA ASP A 408 20.46 1.10 32.26
C ASP A 408 21.14 -0.15 31.63
N MET A 409 21.41 -0.15 30.32
CA MET A 409 21.93 -1.36 29.61
C MET A 409 23.25 -1.14 28.85
N ALA A 410 23.96 -0.04 29.08
CA ALA A 410 25.26 0.22 28.45
C ALA A 410 26.39 0.17 29.49
N GLU A 411 26.96 -1.02 29.72
CA GLU A 411 28.35 -1.13 30.21
C GLU A 411 29.25 -1.67 29.07
N PRO A 412 30.49 -1.16 28.94
CA PRO A 412 31.39 -1.53 27.85
C PRO A 412 32.16 -2.83 28.16
N PRO A 413 32.48 -3.68 27.16
CA PRO A 413 33.34 -4.83 27.38
C PRO A 413 34.81 -4.42 27.52
N THR A 414 35.48 -5.03 28.48
CA THR A 414 36.91 -4.93 28.79
C THR A 414 37.76 -5.75 27.82
N SER A 415 38.86 -5.16 27.35
CA SER A 415 39.88 -5.82 26.52
C SER A 415 40.76 -6.78 27.34
N PRO A 416 41.23 -7.92 26.78
CA PRO A 416 42.42 -8.60 27.27
C PRO A 416 43.66 -8.36 26.37
N PRO A 417 44.88 -8.63 26.88
CA PRO A 417 46.13 -8.09 26.37
C PRO A 417 46.78 -8.96 25.28
N GLY A 418 47.72 -8.35 24.56
CA GLY A 418 48.39 -8.92 23.39
C GLY A 418 49.36 -10.07 23.64
N GLY A 419 49.66 -10.76 22.53
CA GLY A 419 50.74 -11.72 22.36
C GLY A 419 51.12 -11.81 20.89
N SER A 420 52.38 -11.54 20.60
CA SER A 420 53.05 -11.53 19.30
C SER A 420 53.43 -12.93 18.80
N HIS A 421 53.25 -13.24 17.52
CA HIS A 421 54.26 -13.96 16.69
C HIS A 421 53.93 -13.94 15.19
N GLU A 422 54.97 -13.79 14.36
CA GLU A 422 54.98 -13.75 12.90
C GLU A 422 54.88 -15.14 12.21
N SER A 423 54.18 -15.13 11.06
CA SER A 423 54.43 -15.76 9.74
C SER A 423 54.54 -17.28 9.52
N GLY A 424 53.72 -17.77 8.56
CA GLY A 424 54.06 -18.83 7.60
C GLY A 424 53.09 -20.03 7.49
N GLY A 425 52.51 -20.29 6.31
CA GLY A 425 52.05 -21.64 5.89
C GLY A 425 50.65 -21.76 5.25
N GLU A 426 50.58 -22.50 4.14
CA GLU A 426 49.49 -22.65 3.15
C GLU A 426 48.31 -23.60 3.51
N GLN A 427 47.21 -23.43 2.76
CA GLN A 427 46.17 -24.39 2.31
C GLN A 427 45.24 -25.15 3.31
N SER A 428 43.95 -24.71 3.32
CA SER A 428 42.65 -25.45 3.29
C SER A 428 42.36 -26.66 4.24
N PRO A 429 41.08 -27.11 4.46
CA PRO A 429 39.76 -26.47 4.34
C PRO A 429 38.85 -26.63 5.62
N ILE A 430 37.72 -25.91 5.67
CA ILE A 430 36.54 -26.11 6.56
C ILE A 430 36.72 -25.89 8.08
N THR A 431 36.28 -24.72 8.56
CA THR A 431 35.64 -24.52 9.88
C THR A 431 34.57 -23.41 9.76
N GLY A 432 33.39 -23.75 9.23
CA GLY A 432 32.30 -22.80 8.96
C GLY A 432 31.42 -22.45 10.16
N GLY A 433 31.54 -23.12 11.30
CA GLY A 433 30.57 -22.96 12.41
C GLY A 433 30.76 -21.74 13.30
N ALA A 434 31.98 -21.22 13.43
CA ALA A 434 32.26 -20.08 14.33
C ALA A 434 31.91 -18.72 13.69
N ARG A 435 31.99 -18.60 12.37
CA ARG A 435 31.77 -17.33 11.64
C ARG A 435 30.29 -16.99 11.44
N GLU A 436 29.40 -17.96 11.54
CA GLU A 436 27.95 -17.71 11.42
C GLU A 436 27.36 -17.13 12.71
N GLN A 437 27.88 -17.51 13.88
CA GLN A 437 27.40 -16.95 15.15
C GLN A 437 27.73 -15.45 15.30
N ASP A 438 28.85 -14.99 14.73
CA ASP A 438 29.22 -13.55 14.69
C ASP A 438 28.26 -12.72 13.83
N ARG A 439 27.45 -13.34 12.95
CA ARG A 439 26.46 -12.65 12.11
C ARG A 439 25.17 -12.33 12.88
N PHE A 440 24.88 -13.06 13.96
CA PHE A 440 23.61 -12.97 14.67
C PHE A 440 23.73 -12.23 16.00
N LEU A 441 22.74 -11.38 16.31
CA LEU A 441 22.66 -10.76 17.63
C LEU A 441 22.41 -11.82 18.71
N PRO A 442 22.93 -11.68 19.94
CA PRO A 442 22.71 -12.68 21.00
C PRO A 442 21.23 -12.97 21.26
N ILE A 443 20.82 -14.24 21.12
CA ILE A 443 19.42 -14.70 21.24
C ILE A 443 18.78 -14.34 22.60
N ALA A 444 19.60 -14.21 23.65
CA ALA A 444 19.17 -13.81 24.98
C ALA A 444 18.66 -12.36 25.01
N ASN A 445 19.31 -11.45 24.28
CA ASN A 445 18.91 -10.05 24.18
C ASN A 445 17.61 -9.93 23.37
N ILE A 446 17.51 -10.64 22.25
CA ILE A 446 16.28 -10.74 21.44
C ILE A 446 15.11 -11.26 22.27
N SER A 447 15.32 -12.37 22.99
CA SER A 447 14.31 -12.95 23.89
C SER A 447 13.82 -11.96 24.94
N ARG A 448 14.73 -11.17 25.55
CA ARG A 448 14.38 -10.19 26.58
C ARG A 448 13.53 -9.07 26.01
N ILE A 449 13.87 -8.54 24.83
CA ILE A 449 13.11 -7.48 24.16
C ILE A 449 11.73 -7.97 23.75
N MET A 450 11.66 -9.14 23.08
CA MET A 450 10.38 -9.75 22.69
C MET A 450 9.46 -9.97 23.90
N LYS A 451 10.02 -10.38 25.04
CA LYS A 451 9.26 -10.63 26.27
C LYS A 451 8.64 -9.35 26.86
N LYS A 452 9.26 -8.16 26.67
CA LYS A 452 8.70 -6.87 27.12
C LYS A 452 7.40 -6.52 26.40
N ALA A 453 7.19 -7.02 25.18
CA ALA A 453 5.96 -6.78 24.41
C ALA A 453 4.83 -7.77 24.77
N LEU A 454 5.07 -8.71 25.69
CA LEU A 454 4.12 -9.76 26.05
C LEU A 454 3.71 -9.67 27.53
N PRO A 455 2.53 -10.22 27.89
CA PRO A 455 2.15 -10.39 29.28
C PRO A 455 3.21 -11.17 30.08
N ALA A 456 3.27 -10.95 31.41
CA ALA A 456 4.28 -11.55 32.28
C ALA A 456 4.36 -13.08 32.15
N ASN A 457 3.22 -13.75 31.98
CA ASN A 457 3.08 -15.20 31.81
C ASN A 457 3.25 -15.70 30.35
N GLY A 458 3.38 -14.82 29.36
CA GLY A 458 3.46 -15.18 27.94
C GLY A 458 4.74 -15.93 27.59
N LYS A 459 4.66 -17.12 26.98
CA LYS A 459 5.85 -17.89 26.55
C LYS A 459 6.16 -17.59 25.09
N ILE A 460 7.44 -17.52 24.75
CA ILE A 460 7.91 -17.32 23.37
C ILE A 460 8.50 -18.64 22.89
N ALA A 461 7.97 -19.16 21.79
CA ALA A 461 8.49 -20.36 21.15
C ALA A 461 9.94 -20.15 20.67
N LYS A 462 10.73 -21.23 20.63
CA LYS A 462 12.12 -21.17 20.18
C LYS A 462 12.21 -20.62 18.74
N ASP A 463 11.44 -21.18 17.83
CA ASP A 463 11.43 -20.80 16.41
C ASP A 463 11.04 -19.33 16.20
N ALA A 464 10.21 -18.76 17.07
CA ALA A 464 9.86 -17.35 17.02
C ALA A 464 11.05 -16.46 17.42
N LYS A 465 11.87 -16.88 18.38
CA LYS A 465 13.10 -16.15 18.77
C LYS A 465 14.14 -16.23 17.66
N ASP A 466 14.32 -17.42 17.08
CA ASP A 466 15.28 -17.67 16.00
C ASP A 466 14.87 -16.87 14.75
N THR A 467 13.59 -16.86 14.38
CA THR A 467 13.07 -16.04 13.26
C THR A 467 13.31 -14.55 13.49
N VAL A 468 13.01 -14.03 14.68
CA VAL A 468 13.22 -12.60 14.97
C VAL A 468 14.71 -12.25 15.01
N GLN A 469 15.58 -13.15 15.48
CA GLN A 469 17.04 -12.99 15.45
C GLN A 469 17.56 -12.89 14.00
N GLU A 470 17.08 -13.74 13.10
CA GLU A 470 17.41 -13.67 11.68
C GLU A 470 16.91 -12.36 11.07
N CYS A 471 15.63 -12.01 11.29
CA CYS A 471 15.04 -10.80 10.73
C CYS A 471 15.74 -9.52 11.21
N VAL A 472 16.11 -9.42 12.49
CA VAL A 472 16.76 -8.20 13.01
C VAL A 472 18.21 -8.08 12.53
N SER A 473 18.93 -9.19 12.40
CA SER A 473 20.29 -9.19 11.85
C SER A 473 20.28 -8.80 10.37
N GLU A 474 19.32 -9.30 9.60
CA GLU A 474 19.13 -8.90 8.21
C GLU A 474 18.72 -7.43 8.10
N PHE A 475 17.80 -6.97 8.96
CA PHE A 475 17.37 -5.58 9.00
C PHE A 475 18.53 -4.60 9.27
N ILE A 476 19.40 -4.92 10.24
CA ILE A 476 20.59 -4.11 10.51
C ILE A 476 21.52 -4.11 9.29
N SER A 477 21.75 -5.27 8.67
CA SER A 477 22.61 -5.39 7.49
C SER A 477 22.06 -4.60 6.31
N PHE A 478 20.74 -4.65 6.08
CA PHE A 478 20.05 -3.93 5.03
C PHE A 478 20.17 -2.41 5.19
N VAL A 479 19.85 -1.88 6.38
CA VAL A 479 19.91 -0.43 6.64
C VAL A 479 21.34 0.08 6.62
N THR A 480 22.28 -0.66 7.21
CA THR A 480 23.69 -0.25 7.27
C THR A 480 24.37 -0.32 5.90
N SER A 481 23.92 -1.22 5.00
CA SER A 481 24.42 -1.26 3.62
C SER A 481 24.02 0.00 2.84
N GLU A 482 22.76 0.42 2.92
CA GLU A 482 22.30 1.65 2.26
C GLU A 482 23.00 2.91 2.84
N ALA A 483 23.20 2.95 4.16
CA ALA A 483 23.95 4.03 4.81
C ALA A 483 25.44 4.03 4.40
N SER A 484 26.03 2.84 4.23
CA SER A 484 27.40 2.66 3.75
C SER A 484 27.55 3.18 2.33
N ASP A 485 26.62 2.85 1.43
CA ASP A 485 26.65 3.30 0.04
C ASP A 485 26.62 4.82 -0.09
N LYS A 486 25.77 5.50 0.70
CA LYS A 486 25.79 6.96 0.78
C LYS A 486 27.11 7.50 1.31
N CYS A 487 27.60 6.94 2.41
CA CYS A 487 28.86 7.34 3.02
C CYS A 487 30.02 7.24 2.02
N GLN A 488 30.09 6.14 1.26
CA GLN A 488 31.08 5.93 0.21
C GLN A 488 30.92 6.90 -0.97
N LYS A 489 29.69 7.16 -1.43
CA LYS A 489 29.41 8.17 -2.47
C LYS A 489 29.89 9.56 -2.07
N GLU A 490 29.80 9.89 -0.77
CA GLU A 490 30.33 11.13 -0.20
C GLU A 490 31.83 11.06 0.13
N LYS A 491 32.53 10.00 -0.29
CA LYS A 491 33.96 9.76 -0.05
C LYS A 491 34.34 9.72 1.44
N ARG A 492 33.39 9.38 2.31
CA ARG A 492 33.60 9.14 3.73
C ARG A 492 33.76 7.63 3.96
N LYS A 493 34.55 7.27 4.99
CA LYS A 493 34.78 5.86 5.40
C LYS A 493 34.04 5.46 6.67
N THR A 494 33.43 6.43 7.36
CA THR A 494 32.77 6.25 8.64
C THR A 494 31.29 6.64 8.50
N ILE A 495 30.41 5.68 8.72
CA ILE A 495 28.95 5.89 8.76
C ILE A 495 28.62 6.67 10.04
N ASN A 496 27.78 7.71 9.93
CA ASN A 496 27.30 8.48 11.08
C ASN A 496 25.78 8.37 11.27
N GLY A 497 25.25 9.00 12.33
CA GLY A 497 23.81 8.95 12.63
C GLY A 497 22.93 9.62 11.55
N ASP A 498 23.43 10.62 10.83
CA ASP A 498 22.69 11.28 9.75
C ASP A 498 22.61 10.39 8.49
N ASP A 499 23.62 9.54 8.26
CA ASP A 499 23.61 8.51 7.20
C ASP A 499 22.55 7.46 7.50
N LEU A 500 22.43 7.00 8.75
CA LEU A 500 21.40 6.06 9.17
C LEU A 500 20.00 6.65 9.06
N LEU A 501 19.80 7.91 9.45
CA LEU A 501 18.53 8.60 9.26
C LEU A 501 18.16 8.73 7.77
N TRP A 502 19.14 9.03 6.92
CA TRP A 502 18.91 9.08 5.49
C TRP A 502 18.58 7.70 4.90
N ALA A 503 19.28 6.64 5.32
CA ALA A 503 19.02 5.28 4.88
C ALA A 503 17.62 4.83 5.30
N MET A 504 17.22 5.06 6.55
CA MET A 504 15.87 4.78 7.03
C MET A 504 14.79 5.50 6.21
N ALA A 505 15.02 6.75 5.80
CA ALA A 505 14.08 7.49 4.98
C ALA A 505 14.01 6.94 3.55
N THR A 506 15.15 6.60 2.97
CA THR A 506 15.27 6.09 1.59
C THR A 506 14.66 4.69 1.45
N LEU A 507 14.83 3.85 2.47
CA LEU A 507 14.30 2.48 2.52
C LEU A 507 12.82 2.42 2.93
N GLY A 508 12.17 3.56 3.18
CA GLY A 508 10.74 3.63 3.50
C GLY A 508 10.38 3.42 4.98
N PHE A 509 11.35 3.45 5.90
CA PHE A 509 11.17 3.36 7.36
C PHE A 509 10.95 4.74 8.00
N GLU A 510 10.10 5.55 7.38
CA GLU A 510 10.00 6.98 7.67
C GLU A 510 9.36 7.29 9.01
N GLU A 511 8.49 6.41 9.50
CA GLU A 511 7.86 6.50 10.81
C GLU A 511 8.89 6.47 11.96
N TYR A 512 10.08 5.91 11.71
CA TYR A 512 11.17 5.87 12.70
C TYR A 512 12.01 7.14 12.71
N ILE A 513 11.90 8.03 11.71
CA ILE A 513 12.81 9.16 11.53
C ILE A 513 12.69 10.18 12.64
N ASP A 514 11.49 10.62 13.00
CA ASP A 514 11.31 11.65 14.02
C ASP A 514 11.68 11.14 15.43
N PRO A 515 11.32 9.90 15.83
CA PRO A 515 11.86 9.26 17.03
C PRO A 515 13.39 9.14 17.02
N LEU A 516 13.99 8.68 15.92
CA LEU A 516 15.44 8.49 15.81
C LEU A 516 16.21 9.83 15.77
N LYS A 517 15.66 10.87 15.15
CA LYS A 517 16.21 12.24 15.19
C LYS A 517 16.21 12.76 16.61
N SER A 518 15.09 12.62 17.32
CA SER A 518 14.99 13.01 18.72
C SER A 518 15.99 12.26 19.59
N TYR A 519 16.18 10.95 19.33
CA TYR A 519 17.20 10.14 20.00
C TYR A 519 18.62 10.61 19.67
N LEU A 520 18.93 10.84 18.38
CA LEU A 520 20.26 11.26 17.92
C LEU A 520 20.65 12.63 18.48
N THR A 521 19.70 13.58 18.55
CA THR A 521 19.92 14.88 19.20
C THR A 521 20.27 14.70 20.67
N ARG A 522 19.51 13.89 21.42
CA ARG A 522 19.82 13.59 22.83
C ARG A 522 21.14 12.85 23.00
N TYR A 523 21.46 11.91 22.11
CA TYR A 523 22.73 11.18 22.12
C TYR A 523 23.92 12.13 21.93
N ARG A 524 23.84 13.06 20.96
CA ARG A 524 24.85 14.11 20.73
C ARG A 524 24.98 15.05 21.92
N GLU A 525 23.88 15.40 22.58
CA GLU A 525 23.89 16.22 23.81
C GLU A 525 24.51 15.49 25.02
N CYS A 526 24.34 14.17 25.11
CA CYS A 526 24.97 13.33 26.14
C CYS A 526 26.47 13.14 25.88
N ASP A 527 26.89 12.90 24.63
CA ASP A 527 28.31 12.81 24.24
C ASP A 527 29.05 14.14 24.46
N ALA A 528 28.40 15.27 24.18
CA ALA A 528 28.95 16.60 24.45
C ALA A 528 29.19 16.87 25.95
N LYS A 529 28.42 16.23 26.83
CA LYS A 529 28.58 16.31 28.30
C LYS A 529 29.56 15.26 28.86
N GLY A 530 29.86 14.20 28.11
CA GLY A 530 30.82 13.15 28.48
C GLY A 530 32.29 13.56 28.38
N SER A 531 32.61 14.61 27.63
CA SER A 531 33.99 15.12 27.49
C SER A 531 34.43 16.10 28.60
N SER A 532 33.59 16.34 29.62
CA SER A 532 33.85 17.32 30.71
C SER A 532 33.92 16.72 32.12
N ARG A 533 34.07 15.39 32.27
CA ARG A 533 34.19 14.73 33.59
C ARG A 533 35.44 13.87 33.76
N GLY A 534 36.55 14.30 33.17
CA GLY A 534 37.88 13.93 33.63
C GLY A 534 38.37 14.99 34.62
N GLY A 535 38.27 14.72 35.92
CA GLY A 535 38.76 15.63 36.96
C GLY A 535 38.15 15.36 38.34
N ASP A 536 38.74 14.41 39.05
CA ASP A 536 38.99 14.39 40.50
C ASP A 536 37.85 14.81 41.46
N GLU A 537 37.28 13.83 42.19
CA GLU A 537 37.32 13.88 43.66
C GLU A 537 36.97 12.51 44.29
N SER A 538 38.01 11.92 44.87
CA SER A 538 37.97 10.80 45.79
C SER A 538 37.54 11.26 47.19
N ALA A 539 36.46 10.71 47.76
CA ALA A 539 36.34 10.50 49.21
C ALA A 539 35.14 9.62 49.63
N LYS A 540 35.51 8.43 50.13
CA LYS A 540 34.94 7.68 51.26
C LYS A 540 33.56 6.99 51.17
N ARG A 541 33.71 5.65 51.18
CA ARG A 541 32.84 4.57 51.63
C ARG A 541 32.29 4.79 53.05
N ASP A 542 31.13 4.18 53.32
CA ASP A 542 30.87 3.20 54.40
C ASP A 542 29.62 2.39 53.98
N ALA A 543 29.72 1.08 53.71
CA ALA A 543 29.51 -0.05 54.63
C ALA A 543 28.05 -0.13 55.13
N VAL A 544 27.27 -1.22 55.01
CA VAL A 544 27.42 -2.59 55.55
C VAL A 544 26.29 -3.43 54.92
N GLY A 545 26.54 -4.59 54.28
CA GLY A 545 26.46 -5.94 54.88
C GLY A 545 25.12 -6.63 54.53
N ALA A 546 24.96 -7.92 54.29
CA ALA A 546 25.84 -9.08 54.27
C ALA A 546 25.13 -10.23 53.49
N MET A 547 25.91 -11.01 52.75
CA MET A 547 25.65 -12.41 52.34
C MET A 547 25.69 -13.33 53.60
N PRO A 548 25.37 -14.65 53.60
CA PRO A 548 25.54 -15.66 52.52
C PRO A 548 24.39 -16.70 52.45
N GLY A 549 24.33 -17.72 51.61
CA GLY A 549 25.22 -18.32 50.60
C GLY A 549 24.61 -19.68 50.17
N GLN A 550 25.03 -20.19 49.00
CA GLN A 550 25.27 -21.61 48.62
C GLN A 550 24.19 -22.68 48.97
N ASN A 551 23.82 -23.67 48.15
CA ASN A 551 24.41 -24.25 46.94
C ASN A 551 23.40 -25.30 46.37
N SER A 552 23.62 -25.66 45.10
CA SER A 552 23.39 -26.99 44.47
C SER A 552 21.97 -27.58 44.31
N GLN A 553 21.55 -27.61 43.03
CA GLN A 553 21.21 -28.80 42.23
C GLN A 553 20.27 -29.90 42.77
N GLN A 554 19.26 -30.18 41.92
CA GLN A 554 18.92 -31.49 41.34
C GLN A 554 17.58 -32.18 41.74
N TYR A 555 16.95 -32.66 40.66
CA TYR A 555 15.94 -33.71 40.50
C TYR A 555 14.42 -33.41 40.60
N MET A 556 13.76 -33.88 39.53
CA MET A 556 12.35 -33.88 39.21
C MET A 556 11.53 -34.73 40.17
N GLN A 557 10.27 -34.35 40.44
CA GLN A 557 9.14 -35.28 40.26
C GLN A 557 7.77 -34.58 40.28
N SER A 558 7.02 -34.87 39.22
CA SER A 558 5.58 -35.20 39.13
C SER A 558 4.59 -34.74 40.21
N GLY A 559 3.45 -34.21 39.74
CA GLY A 559 2.20 -34.19 40.51
C GLY A 559 1.05 -33.54 39.74
N ALA A 560 0.38 -34.32 38.89
CA ALA A 560 -0.95 -34.02 38.38
C ALA A 560 -2.03 -34.55 39.34
N LEU A 561 -3.28 -34.11 39.10
CA LEU A 561 -4.57 -34.44 39.75
C LEU A 561 -4.98 -33.39 40.82
N THR A 562 -6.21 -32.84 40.84
CA THR A 562 -7.49 -33.47 40.49
C THR A 562 -8.58 -32.44 40.14
N TYR A 563 -9.46 -32.85 39.22
CA TYR A 563 -10.76 -32.28 38.84
C TYR A 563 -11.82 -32.38 39.94
N ILE A 564 -12.73 -31.38 40.01
CA ILE A 564 -14.20 -31.51 40.25
C ILE A 564 -14.85 -30.28 39.57
N ASN A 565 -15.33 -30.33 38.33
CA ASN A 565 -16.66 -30.71 37.83
C ASN A 565 -17.88 -30.02 38.48
N THR A 566 -18.61 -29.22 37.71
CA THR A 566 -20.05 -28.97 37.89
C THR A 566 -20.69 -28.72 36.52
N GLN A 567 -21.36 -29.76 35.99
CA GLN A 567 -22.43 -29.66 34.98
C GLN A 567 -23.66 -29.04 35.66
N GLY A 568 -24.61 -28.39 34.99
CA GLY A 568 -24.86 -28.10 33.59
C GLY A 568 -26.26 -27.47 33.45
N GLN A 569 -26.61 -26.96 32.27
CA GLN A 569 -27.97 -26.99 31.71
C GLN A 569 -27.94 -26.55 30.24
N HIS A 570 -28.70 -27.25 29.42
CA HIS A 570 -28.71 -27.24 27.96
C HIS A 570 -30.15 -27.03 27.48
N LEU A 571 -30.37 -26.20 26.45
CA LEU A 571 -31.61 -26.06 25.65
C LEU A 571 -31.20 -25.45 24.29
N ILE A 572 -30.88 -26.25 23.27
CA ILE A 572 -31.68 -26.64 22.08
C ILE A 572 -32.29 -25.46 21.29
N ILE A 573 -31.81 -25.26 20.05
CA ILE A 573 -32.42 -24.45 18.98
C ILE A 573 -32.65 -25.39 17.77
N PRO A 574 -33.84 -25.45 17.14
CA PRO A 574 -34.10 -26.36 16.02
C PRO A 574 -33.77 -25.76 14.65
N SER A 575 -33.26 -26.61 13.77
CA SER A 575 -33.03 -26.41 12.33
C SER A 575 -34.34 -26.48 11.54
N MET A 576 -34.55 -25.56 10.59
CA MET A 576 -35.61 -25.69 9.58
C MET A 576 -35.07 -26.33 8.31
N GLN A 577 -35.78 -27.37 7.87
CA GLN A 577 -35.61 -28.11 6.62
C GLN A 577 -36.31 -27.41 5.45
N ASN A 578 -35.72 -27.60 4.28
CA ASN A 578 -36.27 -27.38 2.95
C ASN A 578 -37.63 -28.04 2.76
N ASN A 579 -38.50 -27.40 1.98
CA ASN A 579 -39.63 -28.04 1.33
C ASN A 579 -39.59 -27.73 -0.17
N GLU A 580 -39.58 -28.83 -0.93
CA GLU A 580 -40.01 -29.10 -2.32
C GLU A 580 -39.38 -28.34 -3.49
#